data_AF-A0A8W8KF60-F1
#
_entry.id   AF-A0A8W8KF60-F1
#
_cell.length_a   1.000
_cell.length_b   1.000
_cell.length_c   1.000
_cell.angle_alpha   90.00
_cell.angle_beta   90.00
_cell.angle_gamma   90.00
#
_symmetry.space_group_name_H-M   'P 1'
#
loop_
_entity.id
_entity.type
_entity.pdbx_description
1 polymer ?
#
loop_
_entity_poly.entity_id
_entity_poly.type
_entity_poly.pdbx_seq_one_letter_code
_entity_poly.pdbx_strand_id
1 'polypeptide(L)'
;MSVLTKDEMELIREDLECIKTLPNPPKAIQVTLEAVALLLGYPPRQARNWIFMRQLCNRGPLLKKMQEFQCEDVELASAKRARTLLSSYNRETIIKISVAIVNLFNWAESTMSEVDNYLNTRMELNKARKSSNNRNNN
;
A
#
# COMPACT_ATOMS: atom_id res chain seq x y z
N MET A 1 -0.41 4.89 -11.10
CA MET A 1 -0.67 6.24 -10.55
C MET A 1 0.31 6.41 -9.42
N SER A 2 1.44 7.09 -9.63
CA SER A 2 2.56 7.06 -8.66
C SER A 2 2.70 8.29 -7.77
N VAL A 3 1.78 9.26 -7.86
CA VAL A 3 1.79 10.43 -6.97
C VAL A 3 0.35 10.77 -6.61
N LEU A 4 0.03 10.73 -5.32
CA LEU A 4 -1.25 11.24 -4.81
C LEU A 4 -1.33 12.74 -5.09
N THR A 5 -2.39 13.16 -5.77
CA THR A 5 -2.70 14.57 -5.99
C THR A 5 -2.98 15.26 -4.65
N LYS A 6 -2.87 16.59 -4.62
CA LYS A 6 -3.18 17.38 -3.43
C LYS A 6 -4.61 17.12 -2.94
N ASP A 7 -5.56 16.97 -3.86
CA ASP A 7 -6.98 16.75 -3.54
C ASP A 7 -7.22 15.35 -2.97
N GLU A 8 -6.57 14.32 -3.53
CA GLU A 8 -6.61 12.96 -2.97
C GLU A 8 -6.00 12.92 -1.57
N MET A 9 -4.91 13.66 -1.34
CA MET A 9 -4.28 13.77 -0.03
C MET A 9 -5.17 14.45 1.02
N GLU A 10 -5.94 15.48 0.61
CA GLU A 10 -6.91 16.14 1.50
C GLU A 10 -8.05 15.18 1.85
N LEU A 11 -8.60 14.49 0.86
CA LEU A 11 -9.69 13.54 1.07
C LEU A 11 -9.28 12.39 1.99
N ILE A 12 -8.10 11.80 1.76
CA ILE A 12 -7.56 10.75 2.64
C ILE A 12 -7.34 11.30 4.07
N ARG A 13 -6.96 12.57 4.22
CA ARG A 13 -6.81 13.20 5.54
C ARG A 13 -8.13 13.26 6.29
N GLU A 14 -9.20 13.72 5.64
CA GLU A 14 -10.54 13.77 6.22
C GLU A 14 -11.06 12.36 6.57
N ASP A 15 -10.83 11.41 5.68
CA ASP A 15 -11.18 10.00 5.87
C ASP A 15 -10.48 9.40 7.10
N LEU A 16 -9.20 9.68 7.29
CA LEU A 16 -8.42 9.23 8.45
C LEU A 16 -8.92 9.83 9.78
N GLU A 17 -9.40 11.08 9.76
CA GLU A 17 -10.02 11.71 10.93
C GLU A 17 -11.30 10.99 11.35
N CYS A 18 -12.07 10.47 10.39
CA CYS A 18 -13.23 9.63 10.67
C CYS A 18 -12.79 8.25 11.21
N ILE A 19 -11.88 7.57 10.52
CA ILE A 19 -11.48 6.19 10.85
C ILE A 19 -10.85 6.08 12.25
N LYS A 20 -10.03 7.06 12.65
CA LYS A 20 -9.38 7.04 13.97
C LYS A 20 -10.36 7.16 15.14
N THR A 21 -11.61 7.57 14.91
CA THR A 21 -12.62 7.67 15.98
C THR A 21 -13.21 6.30 16.36
N LEU A 22 -13.05 5.30 15.50
CA LEU A 22 -13.64 3.97 15.68
C LEU A 22 -12.97 3.22 16.85
N PRO A 23 -13.71 2.85 17.91
CA PRO A 23 -13.15 2.05 18.99
C PRO A 23 -12.83 0.62 18.53
N ASN A 24 -13.70 0.06 17.68
CA ASN A 24 -13.57 -1.27 17.08
C ASN A 24 -13.93 -1.21 15.58
N PRO A 25 -12.96 -0.94 14.69
CA PRO A 25 -13.23 -0.79 13.27
C PRO A 25 -13.64 -2.12 12.60
N PRO A 26 -14.51 -2.09 11.59
CA PRO A 26 -14.79 -3.24 10.72
C PRO A 26 -13.52 -3.91 10.18
N LYS A 27 -13.58 -5.23 9.94
CA LYS A 27 -12.40 -6.00 9.51
C LYS A 27 -11.78 -5.47 8.22
N ALA A 28 -12.60 -5.05 7.26
CA ALA A 28 -12.15 -4.41 6.01
C ALA A 28 -11.26 -3.19 6.26
N ILE A 29 -11.66 -2.30 7.19
CA ILE A 29 -10.86 -1.13 7.56
C ILE A 29 -9.53 -1.54 8.18
N GLN A 30 -9.54 -2.53 9.08
CA GLN A 30 -8.33 -3.02 9.71
C GLN A 30 -7.34 -3.59 8.69
N VAL A 31 -7.79 -4.46 7.79
CA VAL A 31 -6.90 -5.11 6.83
C VAL A 31 -6.40 -4.15 5.76
N THR A 32 -7.20 -3.15 5.36
CA THR A 32 -6.76 -2.10 4.45
C THR A 32 -5.67 -1.24 5.07
N LEU A 33 -5.84 -0.81 6.33
CA LEU A 33 -4.80 -0.07 7.03
C LEU A 33 -3.54 -0.92 7.29
N GLU A 34 -3.70 -2.21 7.61
CA GLU A 34 -2.57 -3.15 7.74
C GLU A 34 -1.80 -3.25 6.41
N ALA A 35 -2.52 -3.41 5.28
CA ALA A 35 -1.92 -3.48 3.96
C ALA A 35 -1.17 -2.19 3.59
N VAL A 36 -1.78 -1.02 3.80
CA VAL A 36 -1.13 0.27 3.59
C VAL A 36 0.13 0.40 4.45
N ALA A 37 0.06 0.06 5.74
CA ALA A 37 1.22 0.15 6.62
C ALA A 37 2.37 -0.78 6.20
N LEU A 38 2.07 -2.00 5.75
CA LEU A 38 3.09 -2.92 5.22
C LEU A 38 3.78 -2.34 3.98
N LEU A 39 3.02 -1.74 3.06
CA LEU A 39 3.56 -1.09 1.86
C LEU A 39 4.43 0.12 2.19
N LEU A 40 4.15 0.82 3.29
CA LEU A 40 4.95 1.94 3.80
C LEU A 40 6.14 1.52 4.69
N GLY A 41 6.48 0.23 4.69
CA GLY A 41 7.63 -0.34 5.40
C GLY A 41 7.44 -0.52 6.91
N TYR A 42 6.21 -0.48 7.43
CA TYR A 42 5.98 -0.77 8.84
C TYR A 42 6.07 -2.28 9.10
N PRO A 43 6.73 -2.72 10.20
CA PRO A 43 6.83 -4.13 10.54
C PRO A 43 5.45 -4.79 10.72
N PRO A 44 5.27 -6.07 10.34
CA PRO A 44 3.96 -6.70 10.39
C PRO A 44 3.34 -6.78 11.80
N ARG A 45 4.17 -6.80 12.85
CA ARG A 45 3.70 -6.76 14.24
C ARG A 45 3.04 -5.42 14.58
N GLN A 46 3.58 -4.32 14.06
CA GLN A 46 3.02 -2.99 14.25
C GLN A 46 1.78 -2.80 13.36
N ALA A 47 1.86 -3.21 12.09
CA ALA A 47 0.76 -3.12 11.12
C ALA A 47 -0.54 -3.81 11.60
N ARG A 48 -0.43 -4.92 12.35
CA ARG A 48 -1.57 -5.65 12.93
C ARG A 48 -2.18 -5.02 14.18
N ASN A 49 -1.46 -4.10 14.83
CA ASN A 49 -1.88 -3.54 16.10
C ASN A 49 -2.81 -2.35 15.85
N TRP A 50 -4.10 -2.50 16.18
CA TRP A 50 -5.08 -1.42 15.99
C TRP A 50 -4.74 -0.15 16.76
N ILE A 51 -4.20 -0.24 17.98
CA ILE A 51 -3.82 0.94 18.77
C ILE A 51 -2.74 1.73 18.03
N PHE A 52 -1.74 1.03 17.48
CA PHE A 52 -0.70 1.64 16.67
C PHE A 52 -1.24 2.20 15.35
N MET A 53 -2.10 1.46 14.63
CA MET A 53 -2.74 1.94 13.41
C MET A 53 -3.59 3.19 13.64
N ARG A 54 -4.37 3.21 14.73
CA ARG A 54 -5.16 4.37 15.14
C ARG A 54 -4.28 5.58 15.43
N GLN A 55 -3.13 5.37 16.09
CA GLN A 55 -2.15 6.44 16.30
C GLN A 55 -1.53 6.90 14.98
N LEU A 56 -1.28 5.98 14.05
CA LEU A 56 -0.73 6.28 12.72
C LEU A 56 -1.73 7.08 11.86
N CYS A 57 -3.03 6.90 12.07
CA CYS A 57 -4.08 7.75 11.49
C CYS A 57 -4.10 9.18 12.06
N ASN A 58 -3.38 9.48 13.15
CA ASN A 58 -3.22 10.87 13.59
C ASN A 58 -2.38 11.66 12.58
N ARG A 59 -2.70 12.95 12.43
CA ARG A 59 -2.24 13.80 11.33
C ARG A 59 -0.73 13.77 11.13
N GLY A 60 -0.31 13.48 9.90
CA GLY A 60 1.05 13.72 9.41
C GLY A 60 1.80 12.46 8.99
N PRO A 61 2.16 11.54 9.89
CA PRO A 61 3.12 10.47 9.60
C PRO A 61 2.69 9.52 8.47
N LEU A 62 1.42 9.09 8.46
CA LEU A 62 0.93 8.17 7.42
C LEU A 62 0.90 8.85 6.05
N LEU A 63 0.22 10.00 5.97
CA LEU A 63 0.09 10.78 4.74
C LEU A 63 1.45 11.19 4.16
N LYS A 64 2.36 11.67 5.01
CA LYS A 64 3.71 12.02 4.59
C LYS A 64 4.44 10.83 3.96
N LYS A 65 4.39 9.66 4.59
CA LYS A 65 4.95 8.44 4.02
C LYS A 65 4.29 8.01 2.71
N MET A 66 2.97 8.17 2.58
CA MET A 66 2.27 7.89 1.31
C MET A 66 2.69 8.84 0.20
N GLN A 67 2.95 10.10 0.52
CA GLN A 67 3.43 11.12 -0.43
C GLN A 67 4.88 10.86 -0.85
N GLU A 68 5.72 10.43 0.07
CA GLU A 68 7.14 10.12 -0.15
C GLU A 68 7.35 8.69 -0.68
N PHE A 69 6.28 7.95 -0.92
CA PHE A 69 6.32 6.54 -1.31
C PHE A 69 7.11 6.31 -2.60
N GLN A 70 7.99 5.31 -2.58
CA GLN A 70 8.69 4.80 -3.75
C GLN A 70 8.47 3.28 -3.84
N CYS A 71 8.04 2.79 -5.00
CA CYS A 71 7.76 1.36 -5.20
C CYS A 71 9.02 0.47 -5.06
N GLU A 72 10.19 1.06 -5.29
CA GLU A 72 11.49 0.39 -5.21
C GLU A 72 11.87 -0.04 -3.78
N ASP A 73 11.37 0.69 -2.79
CA ASP A 73 11.68 0.48 -1.37
C ASP A 73 10.79 -0.58 -0.72
N VAL A 74 9.77 -1.07 -1.45
CA VAL A 74 8.82 -2.05 -0.92
C VAL A 74 9.43 -3.44 -0.93
N GLU A 75 9.53 -4.04 0.26
CA GLU A 75 9.88 -5.45 0.37
C GLU A 75 8.83 -6.34 -0.31
N LEU A 76 9.28 -7.29 -1.14
CA LEU A 76 8.40 -8.24 -1.83
C LEU A 76 7.50 -9.03 -0.86
N ALA A 77 8.02 -9.35 0.34
CA ALA A 77 7.24 -10.03 1.37
C ALA A 77 6.06 -9.17 1.87
N SER A 78 6.27 -7.86 2.05
CA SER A 78 5.25 -6.91 2.44
C SER A 78 4.18 -6.75 1.36
N ALA A 79 4.57 -6.61 0.09
CA ALA A 79 3.64 -6.54 -1.03
C ALA A 79 2.78 -7.81 -1.16
N LYS A 80 3.39 -9.00 -1.07
CA LYS A 80 2.66 -10.28 -1.08
C LYS A 80 1.64 -10.37 0.06
N ARG A 81 2.03 -9.95 1.26
CA ARG A 81 1.16 -9.98 2.43
C ARG A 81 0.02 -8.98 2.34
N ALA A 82 0.29 -7.76 1.87
CA ALA A 82 -0.75 -6.77 1.57
C ALA A 82 -1.78 -7.34 0.59
N ARG A 83 -1.33 -8.06 -0.45
CA ARG A 83 -2.22 -8.72 -1.41
C ARG A 83 -3.09 -9.80 -0.78
N THR A 84 -2.51 -10.65 0.06
CA THR A 84 -3.27 -11.67 0.81
C THR A 84 -4.32 -11.05 1.73
N LEU A 85 -4.01 -9.91 2.37
CA LEU A 85 -4.95 -9.21 3.24
C LEU A 85 -6.16 -8.66 2.47
N LEU A 86 -5.92 -8.16 1.26
CA LEU A 86 -6.94 -7.52 0.43
C LEU A 86 -7.67 -8.49 -0.52
N SER A 87 -7.20 -9.73 -0.67
CA SER A 87 -7.72 -10.68 -1.67
C SER A 87 -9.21 -11.06 -1.52
N SER A 88 -9.78 -10.83 -0.34
CA SER A 88 -11.20 -11.10 -0.06
C SER A 88 -12.10 -9.90 -0.35
N TYR A 89 -11.52 -8.79 -0.81
CA TYR A 89 -12.21 -7.52 -1.01
C TYR A 89 -11.98 -7.02 -2.44
N ASN A 90 -12.96 -6.26 -2.92
CA ASN A 90 -12.88 -5.46 -4.13
C ASN A 90 -13.51 -4.10 -3.84
N ARG A 91 -13.39 -3.16 -4.78
CA ARG A 91 -13.90 -1.81 -4.60
C ARG A 91 -15.40 -1.79 -4.27
N GLU A 92 -16.21 -2.63 -4.92
CA GLU A 92 -17.67 -2.69 -4.74
C GLU A 92 -18.07 -3.17 -3.35
N THR A 93 -17.30 -4.08 -2.76
CA THR A 93 -17.55 -4.57 -1.40
C THR A 93 -17.02 -3.59 -0.36
N ILE A 94 -15.87 -2.96 -0.59
CA ILE A 94 -15.29 -1.97 0.32
C ILE A 94 -16.16 -0.73 0.46
N ILE A 95 -16.66 -0.17 -0.65
CA ILE A 95 -17.47 1.06 -0.62
C ILE A 95 -18.77 0.89 0.16
N LYS A 96 -19.34 -0.33 0.17
CA LYS A 96 -20.53 -0.67 0.97
C LYS A 96 -20.25 -0.71 2.47
N ILE A 97 -19.00 -0.95 2.86
CA ILE A 97 -18.59 -1.00 4.27
C ILE A 97 -18.25 0.40 4.78
N SER A 98 -17.45 1.15 4.03
CA SER A 98 -17.08 2.51 4.38
C SER A 98 -16.54 3.23 3.14
N VAL A 99 -17.11 4.40 2.84
CA VAL A 99 -16.58 5.28 1.77
C VAL A 99 -15.18 5.78 2.15
N ALA A 100 -14.93 6.06 3.43
CA ALA A 100 -13.68 6.64 3.91
C ALA A 100 -12.45 5.74 3.72
N ILE A 101 -12.63 4.42 3.63
CA ILE A 101 -11.50 3.51 3.40
C ILE A 101 -11.22 3.25 1.91
N VAL A 102 -12.12 3.68 1.00
CA VAL A 102 -12.02 3.39 -0.44
C VAL A 102 -10.74 3.99 -1.03
N ASN A 103 -10.38 5.22 -0.67
CA ASN A 103 -9.19 5.87 -1.20
C ASN A 103 -7.91 5.15 -0.78
N LEU A 104 -7.83 4.73 0.49
CA LEU A 104 -6.72 3.93 1.01
C LEU A 104 -6.66 2.54 0.36
N PHE A 105 -7.80 1.93 0.09
CA PHE A 105 -7.88 0.66 -0.62
C PHE A 105 -7.37 0.78 -2.06
N ASN A 106 -7.88 1.76 -2.82
CA ASN A 106 -7.47 2.00 -4.21
C ASN A 106 -5.98 2.34 -4.30
N TRP A 107 -5.46 3.13 -3.34
CA TRP A 107 -4.03 3.42 -3.24
C TRP A 107 -3.23 2.13 -3.04
N ALA A 108 -3.61 1.28 -2.08
CA ALA A 108 -2.91 0.03 -1.82
C ALA A 108 -2.90 -0.91 -3.04
N GLU A 109 -4.03 -1.05 -3.75
CA GLU A 109 -4.10 -1.85 -4.98
C GLU A 109 -3.20 -1.29 -6.08
N SER A 110 -3.26 0.03 -6.29
CA SER A 110 -2.44 0.72 -7.30
C SER A 110 -0.95 0.57 -6.99
N THR A 111 -0.57 0.75 -5.74
CA THR A 111 0.80 0.59 -5.26
C THR A 111 1.31 -0.83 -5.45
N MET A 112 0.52 -1.85 -5.11
CA MET A 112 0.91 -3.24 -5.32
C MET A 112 1.11 -3.57 -6.81
N SER A 113 0.28 -3.00 -7.69
CA SER A 113 0.43 -3.14 -9.15
C SER A 113 1.72 -2.46 -9.64
N GLU A 114 2.05 -1.29 -9.10
CA GLU A 114 3.29 -0.58 -9.42
C GLU A 114 4.54 -1.36 -8.99
N VAL A 115 4.51 -1.95 -7.79
CA VAL A 115 5.58 -2.83 -7.31
C VAL A 115 5.76 -4.04 -8.22
N ASP A 116 4.68 -4.68 -8.67
CA ASP A 116 4.77 -5.81 -9.62
C ASP A 116 5.42 -5.37 -10.95
N ASN A 117 4.99 -4.23 -11.49
CA ASN A 117 5.54 -3.68 -12.74
C ASN A 117 7.03 -3.37 -12.63
N TYR A 118 7.45 -2.77 -11.51
CA TYR A 118 8.86 -2.50 -11.22
C TYR A 118 9.68 -3.79 -11.19
N LEU A 119 9.22 -4.80 -10.45
CA LEU A 119 9.91 -6.09 -10.32
C LEU A 119 10.01 -6.83 -11.66
N ASN A 120 8.93 -6.85 -12.44
CA ASN A 120 8.91 -7.47 -13.77
C ASN A 120 9.93 -6.79 -14.70
N THR A 121 9.93 -5.44 -14.73
CA THR A 121 10.87 -4.66 -15.54
C THR A 121 12.32 -4.95 -15.15
N ARG A 122 12.62 -5.00 -13.84
CA ARG A 122 13.96 -5.35 -13.34
C ARG A 122 14.39 -6.76 -13.74
N MET A 123 13.48 -7.72 -13.71
CA MET A 123 13.79 -9.09 -14.14
C MET A 123 14.16 -9.15 -15.62
N GLU A 124 13.41 -8.47 -16.48
CA GLU A 124 13.67 -8.42 -17.92
C GLU A 124 15.01 -7.74 -18.25
N LEU A 125 15.33 -6.61 -17.59
CA LEU A 125 16.62 -5.94 -17.75
C LEU A 125 17.80 -6.86 -17.33
N ASN A 126 17.63 -7.63 -16.25
CA ASN A 126 18.65 -8.56 -15.79
C ASN A 126 18.84 -9.74 -16.75
N LYS A 127 17.77 -10.26 -17.37
CA LYS A 127 17.86 -11.29 -18.41
C LYS A 127 18.60 -10.76 -19.65
N ALA A 128 18.25 -9.56 -20.12
CA ALA A 128 18.89 -8.93 -21.27
C ALA A 128 20.40 -8.74 -21.07
N ARG A 129 20.83 -8.27 -19.89
CA ARG A 129 22.26 -8.12 -19.54
C ARG A 129 23.02 -9.45 -19.58
N LYS A 130 22.44 -10.53 -19.05
CA LYS A 130 23.06 -11.87 -19.07
C LYS A 130 23.21 -12.42 -20.49
N SER A 131 22.20 -12.22 -21.34
CA SER A 131 22.23 -12.64 -22.74
C SER A 131 23.28 -11.89 -23.57
N SER A 132 23.49 -10.60 -23.33
CA SER A 132 24.54 -9.82 -24.01
C SER A 132 25.95 -10.24 -23.59
N ASN A 133 26.19 -10.49 -22.30
CA ASN A 133 27.50 -10.94 -21.83
C ASN A 133 27.89 -12.32 -22.37
N ASN A 134 26.92 -13.22 -22.59
CA ASN A 134 27.18 -14.56 -23.11
C ASN A 134 27.51 -14.58 -24.61
N ARG A 135 27.14 -13.54 -25.37
CA ARG A 135 27.49 -13.40 -26.79
C ARG A 135 28.87 -12.79 -27.03
N ASN A 136 29.42 -12.07 -26.06
CA ASN A 136 30.74 -11.44 -26.18
C ASN A 136 31.90 -12.34 -25.72
N ASN A 137 31.60 -13.48 -25.09
CA ASN A 137 32.58 -14.42 -24.54
C ASN A 137 32.73 -15.71 -25.38
N ASN A 138 32.18 -15.73 -26.59
CA ASN A 138 32.17 -16.88 -27.50
C ASN A 138 32.38 -16.43 -28.95
#